data_AF-A0A315XDC3-F1
#
_entry.id   AF-A0A315XDC3-F1
#
_cell.length_a   1.000
_cell.length_b   1.000
_cell.length_c   1.000
_cell.angle_alpha   90.00
_cell.angle_beta   90.00
_cell.angle_gamma   90.00
#
_symmetry.space_group_name_H-M   'P 1'
#
loop_
_entity.id
_entity.type
_entity.pdbx_description
1 polymer ?
#
loop_
_entity_poly.entity_id
_entity_poly.type
_entity_poly.pdbx_seq_one_letter_code
_entity_poly.pdbx_strand_id
1 'polypeptide(L)'
;MSIIFFLPSGGAGVLEELDSMYVTDVSELPQYSESDLRPDIEITTAGHLQGWVDIVGFEKTANISGTFFVIGDPAANAVVRGNAWIESYPDGVNNELIQEISVKQVGGNTTATLHAILKWQTQSCDDKGCWISGSFSETHDWTDSEPSPQQFTFPDPQNMTVEQYPGFVPMSLIRFENLSDSIISFNITTTDGSVEHLVNIGTVERTRKGIPYMNVTPFSVWKKTGTGIYHQGSDVIMEGNAISSVSLWTPFGKVPDFNFRDYAVYHRNEQTGIHPAIGFIIYAVLVFFMGIYIMYRSSRFR
;
A
#
# COMPACT_ATOMS: atom_id res chain seq x y z
N MET A 1 4.10 -37.19 -13.07
CA MET A 1 4.83 -36.64 -14.24
C MET A 1 5.10 -35.19 -13.90
N SER A 2 6.26 -34.91 -13.31
CA SER A 2 6.62 -33.58 -12.83
C SER A 2 7.38 -32.83 -13.91
N ILE A 3 6.88 -31.66 -14.29
CA ILE A 3 7.58 -30.73 -15.17
C ILE A 3 8.46 -29.86 -14.26
N ILE A 4 9.78 -30.06 -14.36
CA ILE A 4 10.79 -29.22 -13.71
C ILE A 4 11.14 -28.11 -14.71
N PHE A 5 10.83 -26.86 -14.39
CA PHE A 5 11.37 -25.72 -15.11
C PHE A 5 12.78 -25.44 -14.60
N PHE A 6 13.79 -25.67 -15.45
CA PHE A 6 15.10 -25.07 -15.28
C PHE A 6 14.99 -23.60 -15.74
N LEU A 7 15.05 -22.67 -14.79
CA LEU A 7 15.24 -21.26 -15.12
C LEU A 7 16.74 -21.03 -15.41
N PRO A 8 17.10 -20.47 -16.59
CA PRO A 8 18.47 -20.10 -16.87
C PRO A 8 18.87 -18.92 -15.97
N SER A 9 20.10 -18.98 -15.46
CA SER A 9 20.75 -17.89 -14.74
C SER A 9 20.93 -16.68 -15.67
N GLY A 10 20.05 -15.69 -15.54
CA GLY A 10 20.11 -14.45 -16.31
C GLY A 10 18.71 -13.98 -16.67
N GLY A 11 18.13 -13.11 -15.84
CA GLY A 11 16.81 -12.57 -16.08
C GLY A 11 16.51 -11.36 -15.20
N ALA A 12 17.06 -10.21 -15.58
CA ALA A 12 16.51 -8.91 -15.18
C ALA A 12 15.10 -8.66 -15.77
N GLY A 13 14.62 -9.54 -16.66
CA GLY A 13 13.43 -9.26 -17.49
C GLY A 13 12.05 -9.40 -16.83
N VAL A 14 11.89 -10.11 -15.71
CA VAL A 14 10.56 -10.21 -15.04
C VAL A 14 10.36 -9.09 -14.01
N LEU A 15 11.45 -8.58 -13.42
CA LEU A 15 11.40 -7.48 -12.46
C LEU A 15 11.34 -6.11 -13.17
N GLU A 16 12.00 -5.94 -14.32
CA GLU A 16 11.91 -4.70 -15.12
C GLU A 16 10.49 -4.47 -15.70
N GLU A 17 9.75 -5.53 -16.03
CA GLU A 17 8.35 -5.40 -16.48
C GLU A 17 7.39 -5.05 -15.33
N LEU A 18 7.70 -5.48 -14.10
CA LEU A 18 6.97 -5.12 -12.88
C LEU A 18 7.17 -3.64 -12.49
N ASP A 19 8.35 -3.06 -12.75
CA ASP A 19 8.68 -1.67 -12.36
C ASP A 19 7.84 -0.58 -13.06
N SER A 20 7.10 -0.91 -14.13
CA SER A 20 6.38 0.10 -14.93
C SER A 20 4.92 0.35 -14.55
N MET A 21 4.28 -0.58 -13.84
CA MET A 21 2.83 -0.51 -13.51
C MET A 21 2.52 -0.79 -12.04
N TYR A 22 3.52 -1.24 -11.27
CA TYR A 22 3.35 -1.65 -9.90
C TYR A 22 4.18 -0.76 -8.96
N VAL A 23 3.61 -0.47 -7.81
CA VAL A 23 4.24 0.33 -6.76
C VAL A 23 4.21 -0.45 -5.45
N THR A 24 5.15 -0.15 -4.57
CA THR A 24 5.18 -0.72 -3.20
C THR A 24 4.92 0.32 -2.13
N ASP A 25 4.95 1.60 -2.48
CA ASP A 25 4.72 2.73 -1.59
C ASP A 25 3.83 3.78 -2.26
N VAL A 26 2.90 4.37 -1.51
CA VAL A 26 2.01 5.43 -2.02
C VAL A 26 2.76 6.71 -2.45
N SER A 27 4.01 6.90 -2.00
CA SER A 27 4.87 7.99 -2.45
C SER A 27 5.38 7.83 -3.88
N GLU A 28 5.28 6.62 -4.44
CA GLU A 28 5.63 6.31 -5.83
C GLU A 28 4.47 6.60 -6.80
N LEU A 29 3.30 7.00 -6.29
CA LEU A 29 2.15 7.34 -7.14
C LEU A 29 2.48 8.50 -8.07
N PRO A 30 2.10 8.42 -9.37
CA PRO A 30 2.35 9.47 -10.31
C PRO A 30 1.60 10.74 -9.92
N GLN A 31 2.03 11.88 -10.47
CA GLN A 31 1.27 13.11 -10.32
C GLN A 31 -0.05 13.04 -11.09
N TYR A 32 -1.07 13.67 -10.51
CA TYR A 32 -2.35 13.91 -11.14
C TYR A 32 -2.23 14.97 -12.25
N SER A 33 -3.09 14.87 -13.28
CA SER A 33 -3.17 15.85 -14.37
C SER A 33 -4.53 16.54 -14.37
N GLU A 34 -4.51 17.88 -14.42
CA GLU A 34 -5.71 18.70 -14.20
C GLU A 34 -6.66 18.83 -15.39
N SER A 35 -6.36 18.21 -16.54
CA SER A 35 -7.04 18.46 -17.82
C SER A 35 -8.53 18.07 -17.85
N ASP A 36 -8.96 17.21 -16.92
CA ASP A 36 -10.24 16.51 -16.99
C ASP A 36 -11.31 17.07 -16.04
N LEU A 37 -11.00 18.12 -15.28
CA LEU A 37 -11.97 18.74 -14.37
C LEU A 37 -13.09 19.45 -15.14
N ARG A 38 -14.32 19.21 -14.71
CA ARG A 38 -15.54 19.83 -15.24
C ARG A 38 -16.43 20.22 -14.05
N PRO A 39 -16.09 21.30 -13.33
CA PRO A 39 -16.84 21.73 -12.18
C PRO A 39 -18.14 22.42 -12.59
N ASP A 40 -19.16 22.28 -11.76
CA ASP A 40 -20.39 23.05 -11.90
C ASP A 40 -20.15 24.46 -11.33
N ILE A 41 -20.42 25.47 -12.14
CA ILE A 41 -20.17 26.88 -11.82
C ILE A 41 -21.47 27.49 -11.29
N GLU A 42 -21.39 28.13 -10.14
CA GLU A 42 -22.52 28.78 -9.50
C GLU A 42 -22.34 30.30 -9.47
N ILE A 43 -23.39 31.02 -9.85
CA ILE A 43 -23.44 32.48 -9.83
C ILE A 43 -24.19 32.93 -8.57
N THR A 44 -23.70 33.96 -7.89
CA THR A 44 -24.36 34.49 -6.69
C THR A 44 -25.70 35.14 -7.04
N THR A 45 -26.60 35.22 -6.07
CA THR A 45 -27.93 35.84 -6.24
C THR A 45 -27.85 37.31 -6.69
N ALA A 46 -26.81 38.03 -6.28
CA ALA A 46 -26.57 39.41 -6.72
C ALA A 46 -26.01 39.50 -8.15
N GLY A 47 -25.49 38.39 -8.69
CA GLY A 47 -25.00 38.28 -10.07
C GLY A 47 -23.60 38.82 -10.30
N HIS A 48 -22.94 39.40 -9.30
CA HIS A 48 -21.60 39.97 -9.48
C HIS A 48 -20.49 38.92 -9.38
N LEU A 49 -20.70 37.89 -8.58
CA LEU A 49 -19.74 36.83 -8.33
C LEU A 49 -20.20 35.53 -8.97
N GLN A 50 -19.23 34.76 -9.44
CA GLN A 50 -19.44 33.35 -9.77
C GLN A 50 -18.20 32.54 -9.39
N GLY A 51 -18.38 31.26 -9.13
CA GLY A 51 -17.29 30.42 -8.71
C GLY A 51 -17.69 28.97 -8.54
N TRP A 52 -16.71 28.17 -8.15
CA TRP A 52 -16.86 26.76 -7.86
C TRP A 52 -15.73 26.30 -6.95
N VAL A 53 -15.98 25.23 -6.21
CA VAL A 53 -14.96 24.46 -5.48
C VAL A 53 -15.29 22.98 -5.64
N ASP A 54 -14.26 22.14 -5.78
CA ASP A 54 -14.40 20.70 -5.96
C ASP A 54 -13.22 19.99 -5.28
N ILE A 55 -13.53 18.98 -4.47
CA ILE A 55 -12.58 18.01 -3.94
C ILE A 55 -12.39 16.95 -5.02
N VAL A 56 -11.24 16.98 -5.68
CA VAL A 56 -10.98 16.10 -6.81
C VAL A 56 -10.53 14.71 -6.35
N GLY A 57 -10.04 14.59 -5.11
CA GLY A 57 -9.72 13.33 -4.44
C GLY A 57 -8.74 13.55 -3.31
N PHE A 58 -7.96 12.51 -2.99
CA PHE A 58 -7.01 12.51 -1.88
C PHE A 58 -5.64 11.99 -2.33
N GLU A 59 -4.58 12.70 -1.98
CA GLU A 59 -3.20 12.26 -2.26
C GLU A 59 -2.81 11.07 -1.38
N LYS A 60 -1.83 10.29 -1.85
CA LYS A 60 -1.21 9.19 -1.11
C LYS A 60 -2.23 8.20 -0.56
N THR A 61 -3.25 7.87 -1.37
CA THR A 61 -4.33 6.97 -0.97
C THR A 61 -4.01 5.54 -1.40
N ALA A 62 -4.29 4.57 -0.52
CA ALA A 62 -4.27 3.14 -0.86
C ALA A 62 -5.65 2.51 -0.65
N ASN A 63 -6.14 1.76 -1.63
CA ASN A 63 -7.30 0.88 -1.50
C ASN A 63 -6.81 -0.49 -1.03
N ILE A 64 -7.19 -0.86 0.19
CA ILE A 64 -6.84 -2.15 0.81
C ILE A 64 -8.15 -2.89 1.07
N SER A 65 -8.34 -4.03 0.41
CA SER A 65 -9.53 -4.88 0.55
C SER A 65 -10.86 -4.11 0.37
N GLY A 66 -10.89 -3.14 -0.55
CA GLY A 66 -12.07 -2.36 -0.90
C GLY A 66 -12.29 -1.10 -0.04
N THR A 67 -11.38 -0.80 0.89
CA THR A 67 -11.43 0.41 1.73
C THR A 67 -10.27 1.34 1.39
N PHE A 68 -10.59 2.61 1.13
CA PHE A 68 -9.59 3.65 0.89
C PHE A 68 -9.00 4.19 2.20
N PHE A 69 -7.69 4.18 2.28
CA PHE A 69 -6.92 4.66 3.42
C PHE A 69 -5.96 5.79 3.03
N VAL A 70 -5.74 6.72 3.96
CA VAL A 70 -4.72 7.77 3.88
C VAL A 70 -3.94 7.82 5.18
N ILE A 71 -2.69 8.27 5.13
CA ILE A 71 -1.91 8.52 6.35
C ILE A 71 -2.14 9.96 6.85
N GLY A 72 -2.41 10.11 8.14
CA GLY A 72 -2.65 11.42 8.76
C GLY A 72 -4.05 11.97 8.52
N ASP A 73 -4.19 13.29 8.49
CA ASP A 73 -5.48 13.98 8.36
C ASP A 73 -5.98 13.93 6.89
N PRO A 74 -7.18 13.38 6.61
CA PRO A 74 -7.79 13.42 5.29
C PRO A 74 -7.96 14.84 4.73
N ALA A 75 -8.20 15.85 5.56
CA ALA A 75 -8.32 17.24 5.10
C ALA A 75 -6.98 17.79 4.58
N ALA A 76 -5.87 17.41 5.21
CA ALA A 76 -4.53 17.81 4.77
C ALA A 76 -4.08 17.11 3.48
N ASN A 77 -4.60 15.91 3.22
CA ASN A 77 -4.31 15.14 2.00
C ASN A 77 -5.35 15.38 0.88
N ALA A 78 -6.36 16.22 1.09
CA ALA A 78 -7.36 16.49 0.08
C ALA A 78 -6.79 17.33 -1.07
N VAL A 79 -7.02 16.88 -2.29
CA VAL A 79 -6.72 17.65 -3.49
C VAL A 79 -7.95 18.48 -3.82
N VAL A 80 -7.85 19.78 -3.61
CA VAL A 80 -8.97 20.71 -3.83
C VAL A 80 -8.65 21.67 -4.95
N ARG A 81 -9.64 21.93 -5.80
CA ARG A 81 -9.59 22.97 -6.83
C ARG A 81 -10.80 23.86 -6.69
N GLY A 82 -10.63 25.12 -7.04
CA GLY A 82 -11.71 26.09 -6.98
C GLY A 82 -11.22 27.41 -7.51
N ASN A 83 -12.16 28.20 -8.00
CA ASN A 83 -11.88 29.54 -8.45
C ASN A 83 -13.16 30.38 -8.37
N ALA A 84 -12.99 31.66 -8.07
CA ALA A 84 -14.02 32.66 -8.11
C ALA A 84 -13.62 33.77 -9.09
N TRP A 85 -14.60 34.34 -9.76
CA TRP A 85 -14.41 35.49 -10.63
C TRP A 85 -15.62 36.40 -10.64
N ILE A 86 -15.40 37.61 -11.16
CA ILE A 86 -16.46 38.61 -11.32
C ILE A 86 -17.20 38.29 -12.62
N GLU A 87 -18.50 38.02 -12.53
CA GLU A 87 -19.37 37.80 -13.70
C GLU A 87 -19.86 39.14 -14.26
N SER A 88 -20.51 39.93 -13.40
CA SER A 88 -20.94 41.28 -13.73
C SER A 88 -20.24 42.27 -12.83
N TYR A 89 -19.59 43.26 -13.45
CA TYR A 89 -18.96 44.33 -12.70
C TYR A 89 -20.05 45.18 -12.06
N PRO A 90 -20.04 45.35 -10.72
CA PRO A 90 -20.93 46.31 -10.10
C PRO A 90 -20.62 47.73 -10.61
N ASP A 91 -21.59 48.65 -10.51
CA ASP A 91 -21.49 50.06 -10.94
C ASP A 91 -20.46 50.86 -10.10
N GLY A 92 -19.19 50.48 -10.15
CA GLY A 92 -18.12 50.99 -9.32
C GLY A 92 -16.74 50.93 -9.96
N VAL A 93 -15.77 51.51 -9.25
CA VAL A 93 -14.34 51.56 -9.56
C VAL A 93 -13.56 50.75 -8.53
N ASN A 94 -12.31 50.41 -8.86
CA ASN A 94 -11.37 49.71 -7.99
C ASN A 94 -11.91 48.36 -7.45
N ASN A 95 -12.41 47.51 -8.34
CA ASN A 95 -12.89 46.18 -7.98
C ASN A 95 -11.73 45.31 -7.52
N GLU A 96 -11.82 44.77 -6.30
CA GLU A 96 -10.87 43.84 -5.72
C GLU A 96 -11.59 42.54 -5.40
N LEU A 97 -11.13 41.43 -5.98
CA LEU A 97 -11.59 40.10 -5.64
C LEU A 97 -10.52 39.39 -4.82
N ILE A 98 -10.87 39.05 -3.58
CA ILE A 98 -10.06 38.22 -2.69
C ILE A 98 -10.71 36.85 -2.63
N GLN A 99 -9.92 35.80 -2.75
CA GLN A 99 -10.41 34.43 -2.62
C GLN A 99 -9.44 33.56 -1.83
N GLU A 100 -9.99 32.65 -1.03
CA GLU A 100 -9.24 31.71 -0.22
C GLU A 100 -9.97 30.36 -0.19
N ILE A 101 -9.23 29.27 -0.35
CA ILE A 101 -9.75 27.92 -0.18
C ILE A 101 -9.32 27.41 1.20
N SER A 102 -10.29 26.92 1.97
CA SER A 102 -10.06 26.22 3.21
C SER A 102 -10.61 24.81 3.13
N VAL A 103 -9.97 23.87 3.84
CA VAL A 103 -10.38 22.46 3.89
C VAL A 103 -10.42 22.01 5.33
N LYS A 104 -11.48 21.31 5.71
CA LYS A 104 -11.64 20.77 7.06
C LYS A 104 -12.37 19.43 7.03
N GLN A 105 -12.09 18.60 8.03
CA GLN A 105 -12.87 17.39 8.27
C GLN A 105 -14.06 17.71 9.17
N VAL A 106 -15.27 17.32 8.73
CA VAL A 106 -16.52 17.45 9.48
C VAL A 106 -17.17 16.08 9.57
N GLY A 107 -16.98 15.41 10.70
CA GLY A 107 -17.46 14.03 10.87
C GLY A 107 -16.77 13.07 9.91
N GLY A 108 -17.56 12.31 9.15
CA GLY A 108 -17.07 11.34 8.15
C GLY A 108 -16.72 11.95 6.80
N ASN A 109 -16.82 13.28 6.64
CA ASN A 109 -16.61 13.95 5.35
C ASN A 109 -15.49 14.98 5.44
N THR A 110 -14.82 15.20 4.31
CA THR A 110 -13.93 16.34 4.09
C THR A 110 -14.73 17.39 3.34
N THR A 111 -14.69 18.63 3.81
CA THR A 111 -15.41 19.76 3.21
C THR A 111 -14.40 20.82 2.80
N ALA A 112 -14.47 21.21 1.53
CA ALA A 112 -13.76 22.35 0.98
C ALA A 112 -14.69 23.56 0.95
N THR A 113 -14.15 24.74 1.23
CA THR A 113 -14.88 26.01 1.15
C THR A 113 -14.02 27.03 0.43
N LEU A 114 -14.50 27.52 -0.70
CA LEU A 114 -13.95 28.68 -1.39
C LEU A 114 -14.69 29.91 -0.88
N HIS A 115 -14.01 30.69 -0.06
CA HIS A 115 -14.48 31.97 0.44
C HIS A 115 -14.04 33.07 -0.53
N ALA A 116 -14.98 33.83 -1.09
CA ALA A 116 -14.67 34.99 -1.92
C ALA A 116 -15.28 36.27 -1.37
N ILE A 117 -14.51 37.36 -1.48
CA ILE A 117 -14.91 38.70 -1.10
C ILE A 117 -14.65 39.61 -2.29
N LEU A 118 -15.71 40.14 -2.89
CA LEU A 118 -15.65 41.22 -3.87
C LEU A 118 -15.83 42.56 -3.15
N LYS A 119 -14.89 43.48 -3.32
CA LYS A 119 -14.98 44.85 -2.82
C LYS A 119 -14.97 45.82 -3.98
N TRP A 120 -15.79 46.87 -3.90
CA TRP A 120 -15.82 47.94 -4.89
C TRP A 120 -16.20 49.27 -4.27
N GLN A 121 -15.90 50.35 -4.99
CA GLN A 121 -16.19 51.71 -4.57
C GLN A 121 -17.04 52.42 -5.62
N THR A 122 -17.97 53.27 -5.22
CA THR A 122 -18.65 54.16 -6.16
C THR A 122 -17.94 55.51 -6.18
N GLN A 123 -17.90 56.14 -7.35
CA GLN A 123 -17.31 57.47 -7.53
C GLN A 123 -18.41 58.47 -7.88
N SER A 124 -18.35 59.64 -7.27
CA SER A 124 -19.17 60.79 -7.66
C SER A 124 -18.25 61.91 -8.13
N CYS A 125 -18.67 62.60 -9.19
CA CYS A 125 -17.92 63.68 -9.80
C CYS A 125 -18.79 64.94 -9.90
N ASP A 126 -18.19 66.10 -9.64
CA ASP A 126 -18.74 67.41 -9.94
C ASP A 126 -17.71 68.28 -10.68
N ASP A 127 -18.03 69.55 -10.90
CA ASP A 127 -17.16 70.51 -11.60
C ASP A 127 -15.82 70.76 -10.90
N LYS A 128 -15.63 70.29 -9.65
CA LYS A 128 -14.42 70.47 -8.83
C LYS A 128 -13.57 69.20 -8.75
N GLY A 129 -14.05 68.08 -9.27
CA GLY A 129 -13.33 66.81 -9.30
C GLY A 129 -14.19 65.61 -8.91
N CYS A 130 -13.53 64.47 -8.70
CA CYS A 130 -14.20 63.23 -8.33
C CYS A 130 -13.74 62.73 -6.95
N TRP A 131 -14.64 62.14 -6.19
CA TRP A 131 -14.36 61.53 -4.89
C TRP A 131 -15.10 60.19 -4.75
N ILE A 132 -14.61 59.35 -3.85
CA ILE A 132 -15.28 58.09 -3.49
C ILE A 132 -16.54 58.43 -2.69
N SER A 133 -17.69 58.00 -3.18
CA SER A 133 -19.01 58.26 -2.59
C SER A 133 -19.57 57.08 -1.81
N GLY A 134 -19.02 55.87 -1.99
CA GLY A 134 -19.46 54.66 -1.30
C GLY A 134 -18.43 53.54 -1.39
N SER A 135 -18.47 52.64 -0.42
CA SER A 135 -17.65 51.43 -0.36
C SER A 135 -18.56 50.24 -0.06
N PHE A 136 -18.49 49.21 -0.89
CA PHE A 136 -19.37 48.05 -0.84
C PHE A 136 -18.55 46.76 -0.83
N SER A 137 -19.14 45.70 -0.29
CA SER A 137 -18.56 44.36 -0.30
C SER A 137 -19.64 43.31 -0.46
N GLU A 138 -19.36 42.31 -1.29
CA GLU A 138 -20.14 41.09 -1.44
C GLU A 138 -19.26 39.91 -1.03
N THR A 139 -19.82 38.99 -0.25
CA THR A 139 -19.12 37.81 0.26
C THR A 139 -19.94 36.58 -0.04
N HIS A 140 -19.28 35.53 -0.50
CA HIS A 140 -19.92 34.25 -0.79
C HIS A 140 -18.98 33.08 -0.50
N ASP A 141 -19.59 31.97 -0.09
CA ASP A 141 -18.92 30.71 0.18
C ASP A 141 -19.46 29.65 -0.78
N TRP A 142 -18.63 29.13 -1.67
CA TRP A 142 -18.92 27.88 -2.38
C TRP A 142 -18.36 26.72 -1.57
N THR A 143 -19.10 25.61 -1.50
CA THR A 143 -18.70 24.46 -0.70
C THR A 143 -18.87 23.17 -1.46
N ASP A 144 -17.91 22.26 -1.29
CA ASP A 144 -17.99 20.89 -1.77
C ASP A 144 -17.61 19.92 -0.65
N SER A 145 -18.22 18.74 -0.64
CA SER A 145 -18.02 17.76 0.41
C SER A 145 -18.00 16.34 -0.12
N GLU A 146 -16.92 15.63 0.18
CA GLU A 146 -16.71 14.23 -0.21
C GLU A 146 -16.53 13.36 1.05
N PRO A 147 -16.94 12.08 1.02
CA PRO A 147 -16.62 11.13 2.09
C PRO A 147 -15.11 11.04 2.31
N SER A 148 -14.67 11.17 3.56
CA SER A 148 -13.25 11.08 3.89
C SER A 148 -12.78 9.62 3.81
N PRO A 149 -11.59 9.35 3.23
CA PRO A 149 -10.94 8.06 3.37
C PRO A 149 -10.65 7.77 4.85
N GLN A 150 -10.54 6.49 5.19
CA GLN A 150 -10.19 6.10 6.54
C GLN A 150 -8.74 6.46 6.85
N GLN A 151 -8.47 6.87 8.08
CA GLN A 151 -7.10 7.08 8.51
C GLN A 151 -6.43 5.72 8.70
N PHE A 152 -5.30 5.52 8.02
CA PHE A 152 -4.52 4.31 8.16
C PHE A 152 -3.91 4.24 9.55
N THR A 153 -4.15 3.13 10.24
CA THR A 153 -3.44 2.78 11.47
C THR A 153 -2.50 1.64 11.16
N PHE A 154 -1.23 1.79 11.53
CA PHE A 154 -0.28 0.69 11.36
C PHE A 154 -0.77 -0.55 12.11
N PRO A 155 -0.65 -1.74 11.51
CA PRO A 155 -1.12 -2.95 12.15
C PRO A 155 -0.31 -3.23 13.43
N ASP A 156 -0.99 -3.83 14.40
CA ASP A 156 -0.39 -4.38 15.62
C ASP A 156 0.64 -5.48 15.30
N PRO A 157 1.46 -5.92 16.27
CA PRO A 157 2.37 -7.04 16.07
C PRO A 157 1.66 -8.27 15.46
N GLN A 158 2.24 -8.82 14.40
CA GLN A 158 1.64 -9.93 13.65
C GLN A 158 2.08 -11.28 14.25
N ASN A 159 1.13 -12.09 14.70
CA ASN A 159 1.43 -13.39 15.30
C ASN A 159 2.17 -14.31 14.32
N MET A 160 3.25 -14.91 14.82
CA MET A 160 4.13 -15.78 14.05
C MET A 160 4.27 -17.13 14.74
N THR A 161 4.06 -18.21 14.02
CA THR A 161 4.27 -19.57 14.52
C THR A 161 5.59 -20.10 13.99
N VAL A 162 6.44 -20.61 14.89
CA VAL A 162 7.73 -21.23 14.56
C VAL A 162 7.68 -22.70 14.95
N GLU A 163 7.44 -23.56 13.97
CA GLU A 163 7.42 -25.00 14.15
C GLU A 163 8.83 -25.58 13.98
N GLN A 164 9.38 -26.14 15.06
CA GLN A 164 10.70 -26.73 15.09
C GLN A 164 10.61 -28.24 14.87
N TYR A 165 11.25 -28.71 13.82
CA TYR A 165 11.38 -30.12 13.48
C TYR A 165 12.78 -30.61 13.88
N PRO A 166 12.90 -31.35 15.01
CA PRO A 166 14.18 -31.89 15.44
C PRO A 166 14.62 -33.04 14.51
N GLY A 167 15.81 -32.91 13.92
CA GLY A 167 16.41 -33.92 13.04
C GLY A 167 17.94 -33.82 13.04
N PHE A 168 18.61 -34.48 12.09
CA PHE A 168 20.07 -34.38 11.91
C PHE A 168 20.49 -32.95 11.52
N VAL A 169 19.63 -32.25 10.78
CA VAL A 169 19.67 -30.80 10.58
C VAL A 169 18.34 -30.25 11.10
N PRO A 170 18.32 -29.49 12.22
CA PRO A 170 17.08 -28.93 12.73
C PRO A 170 16.52 -27.92 11.73
N MET A 171 15.24 -28.07 11.40
CA MET A 171 14.53 -27.17 10.49
C MET A 171 13.42 -26.46 11.26
N SER A 172 13.28 -25.16 11.05
CA SER A 172 12.17 -24.38 11.58
C SER A 172 11.30 -23.90 10.42
N LEU A 173 10.01 -24.16 10.51
CA LEU A 173 9.00 -23.63 9.61
C LEU A 173 8.39 -22.40 10.25
N ILE A 174 8.36 -21.28 9.55
CA ILE A 174 7.83 -20.02 10.04
C ILE A 174 6.59 -19.65 9.23
N ARG A 175 5.50 -19.36 9.94
CA ARG A 175 4.20 -19.02 9.38
C ARG A 175 3.61 -17.79 10.05
N PHE A 176 2.92 -16.97 9.26
CA PHE A 176 2.01 -15.95 9.75
C PHE A 176 0.58 -16.47 9.58
N GLU A 177 -0.14 -16.70 10.68
CA GLU A 177 -1.47 -17.32 10.61
C GLU A 177 -2.57 -16.37 10.12
N ASN A 178 -2.45 -15.08 10.41
CA ASN A 178 -3.40 -14.05 10.02
C ASN A 178 -2.66 -12.75 9.71
N LEU A 179 -1.85 -12.78 8.66
CA LEU A 179 -1.15 -11.59 8.21
C LEU A 179 -2.18 -10.57 7.70
N SER A 180 -2.12 -9.34 8.23
CA SER A 180 -3.01 -8.26 7.81
C SER A 180 -2.91 -8.00 6.29
N ASP A 181 -4.05 -7.79 5.63
CA ASP A 181 -4.13 -7.42 4.21
C ASP A 181 -3.36 -6.13 3.87
N SER A 182 -3.11 -5.30 4.89
CA SER A 182 -2.30 -4.08 4.75
C SER A 182 -0.79 -4.33 4.67
N ILE A 183 -0.32 -5.55 4.94
CA ILE A 183 1.09 -5.91 4.78
C ILE A 183 1.35 -6.19 3.31
N ILE A 184 2.29 -5.46 2.72
CA ILE A 184 2.75 -5.64 1.33
C ILE A 184 3.89 -6.62 1.26
N SER A 185 4.84 -6.53 2.19
CA SER A 185 5.96 -7.46 2.26
C SER A 185 6.39 -7.73 3.69
N PHE A 186 7.06 -8.85 3.87
CA PHE A 186 7.80 -9.15 5.08
C PHE A 186 9.19 -9.67 4.75
N ASN A 187 10.13 -9.46 5.67
CA ASN A 187 11.50 -9.93 5.56
C ASN A 187 11.91 -10.57 6.89
N ILE A 188 12.37 -11.81 6.80
CA ILE A 188 12.92 -12.57 7.92
C ILE A 188 14.42 -12.69 7.70
N THR A 189 15.18 -12.16 8.65
CA THR A 189 16.65 -12.20 8.60
C THR A 189 17.17 -13.14 9.68
N THR A 190 18.22 -13.87 9.32
CA THR A 190 19.00 -14.76 10.19
C THR A 190 20.45 -14.30 10.18
N THR A 191 21.35 -15.02 10.86
CA THR A 191 22.79 -14.75 10.77
C THR A 191 23.37 -15.01 9.38
N ASP A 192 22.78 -15.93 8.62
CA ASP A 192 23.40 -16.50 7.42
C ASP A 192 22.71 -16.06 6.12
N GLY A 193 21.54 -15.43 6.24
CA GLY A 193 20.75 -15.00 5.10
C GLY A 193 19.41 -14.39 5.48
N SER A 194 18.70 -13.92 4.47
CA SER A 194 17.36 -13.35 4.60
C SER A 194 16.43 -13.86 3.50
N VAL A 195 15.14 -13.91 3.83
CA VAL A 195 14.07 -14.15 2.87
C VAL A 195 13.04 -13.04 3.00
N GLU A 196 12.80 -12.38 1.88
CA GLU A 196 11.74 -11.41 1.70
C GLU A 196 10.61 -12.05 0.88
N HIS A 197 9.38 -11.84 1.34
CA HIS A 197 8.16 -12.19 0.62
C HIS A 197 7.35 -10.94 0.37
N LEU A 198 7.12 -10.63 -0.90
CA LEU A 198 6.13 -9.65 -1.35
C LEU A 198 4.78 -10.38 -1.48
N VAL A 199 3.90 -10.19 -0.49
CA VAL A 199 2.58 -10.85 -0.33
C VAL A 199 1.44 -10.07 -0.99
N ASN A 200 1.62 -8.77 -1.18
CA ASN A 200 0.71 -7.92 -1.93
C ASN A 200 1.52 -6.95 -2.78
N ILE A 201 0.88 -6.37 -3.79
CA ILE A 201 1.49 -5.33 -4.62
C ILE A 201 0.46 -4.25 -4.92
N GLY A 202 0.89 -3.00 -5.03
CA GLY A 202 0.04 -1.92 -5.48
C GLY A 202 0.00 -1.83 -6.99
N THR A 203 -1.19 -1.79 -7.56
CA THR A 203 -1.40 -1.34 -8.95
C THR A 203 -1.83 0.11 -8.93
N VAL A 204 -1.29 0.92 -9.84
CA VAL A 204 -1.69 2.32 -9.93
C VAL A 204 -3.01 2.42 -10.69
N GLU A 205 -4.07 2.82 -10.01
CA GLU A 205 -5.37 3.09 -10.59
C GLU A 205 -5.73 4.57 -10.43
N ARG A 206 -6.80 5.01 -11.09
CA ARG A 206 -7.27 6.40 -11.05
C ARG A 206 -8.73 6.47 -10.67
N THR A 207 -9.09 7.44 -9.84
CA THR A 207 -10.50 7.76 -9.56
C THR A 207 -11.17 8.30 -10.82
N ARG A 208 -12.51 8.44 -10.79
CA ARG A 208 -13.27 9.08 -11.87
C ARG A 208 -12.79 10.51 -12.18
N LYS A 209 -12.28 11.23 -11.18
CA LYS A 209 -11.72 12.59 -11.31
C LYS A 209 -10.21 12.57 -11.62
N GLY A 210 -9.64 11.41 -11.95
CA GLY A 210 -8.26 11.27 -12.45
C GLY A 210 -7.17 11.15 -11.37
N ILE A 211 -7.54 11.18 -10.09
CA ILE A 211 -6.59 11.13 -8.97
C ILE A 211 -6.02 9.71 -8.84
N PRO A 212 -4.68 9.55 -8.89
CA PRO A 212 -4.08 8.24 -8.75
C PRO A 212 -4.18 7.73 -7.32
N TYR A 213 -4.45 6.44 -7.18
CA TYR A 213 -4.41 5.71 -5.91
C TYR A 213 -3.76 4.36 -6.11
N MET A 214 -3.24 3.81 -5.02
CA MET A 214 -2.65 2.47 -5.01
C MET A 214 -3.74 1.44 -4.73
N ASN A 215 -4.05 0.57 -5.69
CA ASN A 215 -4.94 -0.56 -5.46
C ASN A 215 -4.13 -1.79 -5.03
N VAL A 216 -4.23 -2.17 -3.75
CA VAL A 216 -3.46 -3.26 -3.17
C VAL A 216 -4.12 -4.59 -3.53
N THR A 217 -3.36 -5.45 -4.18
CA THR A 217 -3.84 -6.76 -4.66
C THR A 217 -2.89 -7.88 -4.23
N PRO A 218 -3.41 -9.10 -4.00
CA PRO A 218 -2.57 -10.26 -3.69
C PRO A 218 -1.49 -10.50 -4.73
N PHE A 219 -0.27 -10.68 -4.26
CA PHE A 219 0.89 -10.96 -5.08
C PHE A 219 1.80 -11.95 -4.35
N SER A 220 2.67 -12.68 -5.05
CA SER A 220 3.54 -13.64 -4.36
C SER A 220 4.86 -13.77 -5.05
N VAL A 221 5.81 -12.95 -4.60
CA VAL A 221 7.19 -12.98 -5.09
C VAL A 221 8.15 -13.09 -3.93
N TRP A 222 9.11 -13.99 -4.07
CA TRP A 222 10.11 -14.29 -3.07
C TRP A 222 11.47 -13.80 -3.53
N LYS A 223 12.20 -13.14 -2.62
CA LYS A 223 13.60 -12.77 -2.82
C LYS A 223 14.43 -13.38 -1.69
N LYS A 224 15.51 -14.05 -2.07
CA LYS A 224 16.42 -14.70 -1.13
C LYS A 224 17.81 -14.10 -1.25
N THR A 225 18.43 -13.86 -0.11
CA THR A 225 19.85 -13.50 0.00
C THR A 225 20.54 -14.43 0.99
N GLY A 226 21.73 -14.95 0.65
CA GLY A 226 22.51 -15.81 1.55
C GLY A 226 22.04 -17.28 1.61
N THR A 227 22.37 -17.95 2.71
CA THR A 227 22.16 -19.40 2.93
C THR A 227 21.39 -19.67 4.23
N GLY A 228 20.96 -20.91 4.46
CA GLY A 228 20.31 -21.31 5.72
C GLY A 228 18.86 -20.85 5.91
N ILE A 229 18.31 -20.09 4.96
CA ILE A 229 16.88 -19.73 4.91
C ILE A 229 16.36 -19.87 3.47
N TYR A 230 15.14 -20.38 3.32
CA TYR A 230 14.47 -20.62 2.05
C TYR A 230 12.95 -20.60 2.25
N HIS A 231 12.19 -20.91 1.20
CA HIS A 231 10.74 -21.01 1.26
C HIS A 231 10.26 -22.27 0.55
N GLN A 232 9.10 -22.77 0.96
CA GLN A 232 8.35 -23.80 0.26
C GLN A 232 6.86 -23.45 0.30
N GLY A 233 6.28 -23.17 -0.87
CA GLY A 233 4.94 -22.60 -0.93
C GLY A 233 4.89 -21.23 -0.25
N SER A 234 3.99 -21.06 0.71
CA SER A 234 3.85 -19.86 1.56
C SER A 234 4.76 -19.86 2.78
N ASP A 235 5.42 -20.98 3.08
CA ASP A 235 6.11 -21.15 4.35
C ASP A 235 7.60 -20.83 4.22
N VAL A 236 8.13 -20.11 5.21
CA VAL A 236 9.58 -19.86 5.32
C VAL A 236 10.21 -21.01 6.09
N ILE A 237 11.33 -21.51 5.59
CA ILE A 237 12.08 -22.61 6.22
C ILE A 237 13.50 -22.14 6.54
N MET A 238 13.93 -22.42 7.77
CA MET A 238 15.23 -22.03 8.29
C MET A 238 15.98 -23.24 8.85
N GLU A 239 17.27 -23.35 8.54
CA GLU A 239 18.17 -24.41 9.00
C GLU A 239 18.90 -23.98 10.27
N GLY A 240 18.45 -24.46 11.43
CA GLY A 240 19.17 -24.38 12.72
C GLY A 240 19.53 -23.00 13.27
N ASN A 241 19.30 -21.93 12.52
CA ASN A 241 19.72 -20.58 12.86
C ASN A 241 18.70 -19.87 13.76
N ALA A 242 19.15 -18.80 14.41
CA ALA A 242 18.26 -17.90 15.13
C ALA A 242 17.78 -16.79 14.21
N ILE A 243 16.49 -16.45 14.32
CA ILE A 243 15.94 -15.25 13.69
C ILE A 243 16.60 -14.04 14.37
N SER A 244 17.22 -13.17 13.57
CA SER A 244 17.85 -11.93 14.04
C SER A 244 16.87 -10.77 13.99
N SER A 245 16.05 -10.70 12.93
CA SER A 245 14.98 -9.70 12.81
C SER A 245 13.83 -10.18 11.93
N VAL A 246 12.67 -9.59 12.18
CA VAL A 246 11.48 -9.66 11.34
C VAL A 246 11.07 -8.23 11.05
N SER A 247 10.84 -7.90 9.78
CA SER A 247 10.38 -6.58 9.36
C SER A 247 9.18 -6.73 8.44
N LEU A 248 8.23 -5.81 8.58
CA LEU A 248 6.96 -5.80 7.87
C LEU A 248 6.79 -4.42 7.22
N TRP A 249 6.25 -4.39 6.00
CA TRP A 249 5.99 -3.17 5.25
C TRP A 249 4.54 -3.07 4.83
N THR A 250 4.05 -1.84 4.77
CA THR A 250 2.70 -1.46 4.34
C THR A 250 2.82 -0.47 3.16
N PRO A 251 1.72 -0.13 2.47
CA PRO A 251 1.73 0.93 1.45
C PRO A 251 2.28 2.27 1.94
N PHE A 252 2.24 2.50 3.25
CA PHE A 252 2.59 3.77 3.90
C PHE A 252 3.95 3.72 4.60
N GLY A 253 4.71 2.64 4.40
CA GLY A 253 6.05 2.46 4.95
C GLY A 253 6.18 1.28 5.90
N LYS A 254 7.33 1.22 6.58
CA LYS A 254 7.70 0.13 7.50
C LYS A 254 6.84 0.16 8.77
N VAL A 255 6.31 -0.99 9.15
CA VAL A 255 5.62 -1.19 10.44
C VAL A 255 6.62 -0.91 11.59
N PRO A 256 6.20 -0.32 12.71
CA PRO A 256 7.07 -0.13 13.87
C PRO A 256 7.83 -1.40 14.27
N ASP A 257 9.08 -1.24 14.67
CA ASP A 257 9.92 -2.37 15.09
C ASP A 257 9.39 -2.97 16.39
N PHE A 258 8.74 -4.12 16.27
CA PHE A 258 8.28 -4.92 17.40
C PHE A 258 9.25 -6.08 17.65
N ASN A 259 9.49 -6.39 18.92
CA ASN A 259 10.28 -7.55 19.28
C ASN A 259 9.52 -8.84 18.93
N PHE A 260 9.96 -9.54 17.89
CA PHE A 260 9.31 -10.76 17.40
C PHE A 260 9.21 -11.88 18.40
N ARG A 261 10.08 -11.90 19.42
CA ARG A 261 10.02 -12.92 20.47
C ARG A 261 8.75 -12.84 21.30
N ASP A 262 8.11 -11.68 21.35
CA ASP A 262 6.92 -11.46 22.18
C ASP A 262 5.63 -11.97 21.49
N TYR A 263 5.68 -12.16 20.16
CA TYR A 263 4.56 -12.65 19.34
C TYR A 263 4.88 -13.92 18.54
N ALA A 264 6.07 -14.50 18.77
CA ALA A 264 6.47 -15.77 18.19
C ALA A 264 6.06 -16.93 19.11
N VAL A 265 5.18 -17.80 18.62
CA VAL A 265 4.82 -19.04 19.31
C VAL A 265 5.69 -20.18 18.79
N TYR A 266 6.48 -20.77 19.69
CA TYR A 266 7.36 -21.88 19.35
C TYR A 266 6.66 -23.21 19.61
N HIS A 267 6.59 -24.04 18.57
CA HIS A 267 6.07 -25.40 18.66
C HIS A 267 7.17 -26.39 18.35
N ARG A 268 7.51 -27.22 19.32
CA ARG A 268 8.48 -28.30 19.09
C ARG A 268 7.73 -29.54 18.68
N ASN A 269 7.85 -29.91 17.42
CA ASN A 269 7.26 -31.16 16.94
C ASN A 269 8.02 -32.35 17.51
N GLU A 270 7.30 -33.44 17.76
CA GLU A 270 7.92 -34.71 18.12
C GLU A 270 8.86 -35.16 17.00
N GLN A 271 9.94 -35.86 17.38
CA GLN A 271 10.84 -36.43 16.38
C GLN A 271 10.05 -37.38 15.48
N THR A 272 9.76 -36.95 14.26
CA THR A 272 9.35 -37.82 13.15
C THR A 272 10.59 -38.55 12.62
N GLY A 273 11.39 -39.11 13.52
CA GLY A 273 12.33 -40.14 13.15
C GLY A 273 11.52 -41.35 12.70
N ILE A 274 11.82 -41.90 11.52
CA ILE A 274 11.54 -43.31 11.27
C ILE A 274 12.12 -44.03 12.49
N HIS A 275 11.26 -44.68 13.29
CA HIS A 275 11.70 -45.39 14.48
C HIS A 275 12.91 -46.24 14.08
N PRO A 276 14.06 -46.20 14.77
CA PRO A 276 15.29 -46.83 14.31
C PRO A 276 15.08 -48.32 13.93
N ALA A 277 14.10 -48.98 14.56
CA ALA A 277 13.61 -50.30 14.18
C ALA A 277 13.07 -50.39 12.73
N ILE A 278 12.28 -49.43 12.25
CA ILE A 278 11.76 -49.37 10.87
C ILE A 278 12.90 -49.15 9.88
N GLY A 279 13.87 -48.28 10.19
CA GLY A 279 15.08 -48.11 9.38
C GLY A 279 15.89 -49.40 9.28
N PHE A 280 16.03 -50.13 10.39
CA PHE A 280 16.67 -51.44 10.44
C PHE A 280 15.90 -52.50 9.63
N ILE A 281 14.57 -52.49 9.67
CA ILE A 281 13.71 -53.37 8.87
C ILE A 281 13.91 -53.10 7.37
N ILE A 282 13.89 -51.84 6.94
CA ILE A 282 14.13 -51.47 5.54
C ILE A 282 15.53 -51.92 5.09
N TYR A 283 16.55 -51.71 5.92
CA TYR A 283 17.91 -52.17 5.64
C TYR A 283 17.99 -53.71 5.50
N ALA A 284 17.41 -54.45 6.44
CA ALA A 284 17.38 -55.91 6.40
C ALA A 284 16.66 -56.43 5.14
N VAL A 285 15.54 -55.81 4.77
CA VAL A 285 14.79 -56.13 3.55
C VAL A 285 15.63 -55.87 2.31
N LEU A 286 16.32 -54.73 2.22
CA LEU A 286 17.19 -54.40 1.09
C LEU A 286 18.37 -55.37 0.96
N VAL A 287 19.02 -55.74 2.07
CA VAL A 287 20.11 -56.72 2.07
C VAL A 287 19.60 -58.09 1.62
N PHE A 288 18.41 -58.49 2.07
CA PHE A 288 17.80 -59.76 1.68
C PHE A 288 17.47 -59.79 0.18
N PHE A 289 16.86 -58.74 -0.36
CA PHE A 289 16.59 -58.62 -1.80
C PHE A 289 17.88 -58.54 -2.64
N MET A 290 18.92 -57.87 -2.15
CA MET A 290 20.24 -57.84 -2.78
C MET A 290 20.85 -59.25 -2.85
N GLY A 291 20.72 -60.03 -1.77
CA GLY A 291 21.14 -61.43 -1.72
C GLY A 291 20.39 -62.30 -2.74
N ILE A 292 19.05 -62.19 -2.79
CA ILE A 292 18.22 -62.90 -3.77
C ILE A 292 18.62 -62.50 -5.20
N TYR A 293 18.84 -61.22 -5.46
CA TYR A 293 19.25 -60.72 -6.77
C TYR A 293 20.60 -61.29 -7.21
N ILE A 294 21.59 -61.37 -6.32
CA ILE A 294 22.90 -61.97 -6.58
C ILE A 294 22.76 -63.48 -6.86
N MET A 295 21.94 -64.20 -6.11
CA MET A 295 21.67 -65.62 -6.34
C MET A 295 20.95 -65.87 -7.68
N TYR A 296 19.93 -65.06 -8.00
CA TYR A 296 19.23 -65.12 -9.27
C TYR A 296 20.17 -64.84 -10.46
N ARG A 297 20.98 -63.76 -10.37
CA ARG A 297 21.94 -63.41 -11.42
C ARG A 297 23.00 -64.50 -11.61
N SER A 298 23.51 -65.10 -10.54
CA SER A 298 24.52 -66.17 -10.64
C SER A 298 23.94 -67.48 -11.19
N SER A 299 22.66 -67.77 -10.97
CA SER A 299 21.97 -68.93 -11.56
C SER A 299 21.73 -68.82 -13.08
N ARG A 300 21.73 -67.60 -13.63
CA ARG A 300 21.46 -67.33 -15.06
C ARG A 300 22.70 -67.44 -15.96
N PHE A 301 23.89 -67.57 -15.37
CA PHE A 301 25.18 -67.71 -16.06
C PHE A 301 25.78 -69.12 -15.90
N ARG A 302 24.95 -70.13 -15.61
CA ARG A 302 25.32 -71.54 -15.64
C ARG A 302 24.63 -72.26 -16.77
#